data_AF-A0A0N5D2X4-F1
#
_entry.id   AF-A0A0N5D2X4-F1
#
_cell.length_a   1.000
_cell.length_b   1.000
_cell.length_c   1.000
_cell.angle_alpha   90.00
_cell.angle_beta   90.00
_cell.angle_gamma   90.00
#
_symmetry.space_group_name_H-M   'P 1'
#
loop_
_entity.id
_entity.type
_entity.pdbx_description
1 polymer ?
#
loop_
_entity_poly.entity_id
_entity_poly.type
_entity_poly.pdbx_seq_one_letter_code
_entity_poly.pdbx_strand_id
1 'polypeptide(L)'
;MDLKKMSDADKVTLCKRYFYIGFALLPLVWIVNAVWFFKCAFYEKPSLTQKVIRQYVIYSMVGASLWIIVLTVWEIFFQFERAKGLEWTDRISFVFPVGYI
;
A
#
# COMPACT_ATOMS: atom_id res chain seq x y z
N MET A 1 -15.89 11.36 -0.26
CA MET A 1 -15.53 12.79 -0.08
C MET A 1 -15.13 13.35 -1.43
N ASP A 2 -15.70 14.48 -1.83
CA ASP A 2 -15.44 15.09 -3.13
C ASP A 2 -14.15 15.91 -3.07
N LEU A 3 -13.05 15.40 -3.65
CA LEU A 3 -11.75 16.09 -3.67
C LEU A 3 -11.82 17.47 -4.34
N LYS A 4 -12.81 17.69 -5.22
CA LYS A 4 -13.04 18.95 -5.91
C LYS A 4 -13.52 20.08 -5.00
N LYS A 5 -14.11 19.76 -3.84
CA LYS A 5 -14.64 20.75 -2.89
C LYS A 5 -13.63 21.13 -1.79
N MET A 6 -12.44 20.53 -1.79
CA MET A 6 -11.40 20.74 -0.78
C MET A 6 -10.40 21.80 -1.22
N SER A 7 -9.92 22.59 -0.26
CA SER A 7 -8.79 23.51 -0.48
C SER A 7 -7.52 22.73 -0.80
N ASP A 8 -6.63 23.32 -1.61
CA ASP A 8 -5.37 22.69 -2.00
C ASP A 8 -4.46 22.39 -0.79
N ALA A 9 -4.52 23.20 0.27
CA ALA A 9 -3.79 22.95 1.51
C ALA A 9 -4.30 21.71 2.27
N ASP A 10 -5.62 21.49 2.25
CA ASP A 10 -6.25 20.34 2.89
C ASP A 10 -5.91 19.05 2.16
N LYS A 11 -5.88 19.08 0.81
CA LYS A 11 -5.45 17.96 -0.03
C LYS A 11 -4.03 17.50 0.33
N VAL A 12 -3.10 18.45 0.51
CA VAL A 12 -1.71 18.14 0.91
C VAL A 12 -1.66 17.50 2.30
N THR A 13 -2.38 18.07 3.25
CA THR A 13 -2.42 17.56 4.64
C THR A 13 -2.98 16.15 4.68
N LEU A 14 -4.04 15.88 3.90
CA LEU A 14 -4.65 14.57 3.78
C LEU A 14 -3.67 13.56 3.14
N CYS A 15 -3.05 13.91 2.01
CA CYS A 15 -2.07 13.05 1.33
C CYS A 15 -0.89 12.68 2.25
N LYS A 16 -0.36 13.65 3.02
CA LYS A 16 0.69 13.40 4.01
C LYS A 16 0.23 12.44 5.11
N ARG A 17 -0.97 12.63 5.67
CA ARG A 17 -1.52 11.74 6.70
C ARG A 17 -1.65 10.31 6.19
N TYR A 18 -2.22 10.12 5.00
CA TYR A 18 -2.34 8.78 4.39
C TYR A 18 -0.97 8.15 4.14
N PHE A 19 0.03 8.93 3.73
CA PHE A 19 1.40 8.45 3.60
C PHE A 19 1.98 7.96 4.93
N TYR A 20 1.84 8.73 6.01
CA TYR A 20 2.32 8.32 7.34
C TYR A 20 1.55 7.12 7.91
N ILE A 21 0.22 7.05 7.70
CA ILE A 21 -0.59 5.90 8.14
C ILE A 21 -0.13 4.61 7.44
N GLY A 22 0.28 4.68 6.17
CA GLY A 22 0.76 3.48 5.47
C GLY A 22 2.05 2.89 6.06
N PHE A 23 2.83 3.65 6.84
CA PHE A 23 3.97 3.09 7.59
C PHE A 23 3.56 2.13 8.72
N ALA A 24 2.29 2.14 9.14
CA ALA A 24 1.76 1.19 10.12
C ALA A 24 1.50 -0.21 9.52
N LEU A 25 2.31 -0.63 8.52
CA LEU A 25 2.22 -1.91 7.81
C LEU A 25 0.96 -2.06 6.94
N LEU A 26 0.40 -0.96 6.42
CA LEU A 26 -0.79 -0.99 5.57
C LEU A 26 -0.47 -0.58 4.11
N PRO A 27 0.00 -1.51 3.25
CA PRO A 27 0.26 -1.20 1.85
C PRO A 27 -0.99 -0.76 1.08
N LEU A 28 -2.17 -1.27 1.47
CA LEU A 28 -3.44 -0.88 0.87
C LEU A 28 -3.72 0.62 1.03
N VAL A 29 -3.32 1.23 2.15
CA VAL A 29 -3.49 2.66 2.38
C VAL A 29 -2.63 3.48 1.42
N TRP A 30 -1.41 3.04 1.15
CA TRP A 30 -0.54 3.67 0.14
C TRP A 30 -1.11 3.55 -1.28
N ILE A 31 -1.72 2.40 -1.63
CA ILE A 31 -2.39 2.23 -2.92
C ILE A 31 -3.59 3.18 -3.05
N VAL A 32 -4.45 3.25 -2.02
CA VAL A 32 -5.60 4.16 -2.01
C VAL A 32 -5.14 5.61 -2.12
N ASN A 33 -4.10 6.00 -1.37
CA ASN A 33 -3.50 7.34 -1.48
C ASN A 33 -3.02 7.62 -2.91
N ALA A 34 -2.31 6.67 -3.52
CA ALA A 34 -1.79 6.82 -4.87
C ALA A 34 -2.91 6.98 -5.90
N VAL A 35 -3.93 6.11 -5.90
CA VAL A 35 -5.05 6.13 -6.86
C VAL A 35 -5.92 7.37 -6.68
N TRP A 36 -6.22 7.75 -5.43
CA TRP A 36 -7.14 8.85 -5.16
C TRP A 36 -6.53 10.21 -5.50
N PHE A 37 -5.24 10.40 -5.20
CA PHE A 37 -4.51 11.63 -5.54
C PHE A 37 -3.83 11.59 -6.91
N PHE A 38 -3.88 10.48 -7.66
CA PHE A 38 -3.28 10.36 -9.00
C PHE A 38 -3.80 11.46 -9.94
N LYS A 39 -5.12 11.69 -9.94
CA LYS A 39 -5.73 12.72 -10.79
C LYS A 39 -5.26 14.12 -10.41
N CYS A 40 -5.17 14.44 -9.12
CA CYS A 40 -4.63 15.72 -8.65
C CYS A 40 -3.14 15.87 -8.97
N ALA A 41 -2.37 14.79 -8.90
CA ALA A 41 -0.93 14.79 -9.14
C ALA A 41 -0.56 14.97 -10.63
N PHE A 42 -1.35 14.43 -11.55
CA PHE A 42 -0.99 14.36 -12.98
C PHE A 42 -1.89 15.14 -13.93
N TYR A 43 -3.16 15.38 -13.60
CA TYR A 43 -4.11 16.07 -14.49
C TYR A 43 -4.39 17.54 -14.11
N GLU A 44 -4.07 17.95 -12.88
CA GLU A 44 -4.33 19.31 -12.40
C GLU A 44 -3.23 20.29 -12.87
N LYS A 45 -3.53 21.59 -12.90
CA LYS A 45 -2.60 22.62 -13.42
C LYS A 45 -1.31 22.68 -12.59
N PRO A 46 -0.14 22.93 -13.24
CA PRO A 46 1.15 23.09 -12.58
C PRO A 46 1.11 24.12 -11.45
N SER A 47 1.17 23.63 -10.20
CA SER A 47 1.26 24.44 -8.98
C SER A 47 2.32 23.91 -8.03
N LEU A 48 2.77 24.75 -7.08
CA LEU A 48 3.73 24.32 -6.05
C LEU A 48 3.15 23.16 -5.20
N THR A 49 1.87 23.27 -4.85
CA THR A 49 1.10 22.25 -4.12
C THR A 49 1.05 20.93 -4.89
N GLN A 50 0.80 20.96 -6.19
CA GLN A 50 0.75 19.76 -7.03
C GLN A 50 2.09 19.01 -7.02
N LYS A 51 3.22 19.72 -7.09
CA LYS A 51 4.56 19.09 -7.04
C LYS A 51 4.75 18.31 -5.74
N VAL A 52 4.33 18.88 -4.61
CA VAL A 52 4.39 18.21 -3.30
C VAL A 52 3.52 16.96 -3.30
N ILE A 53 2.25 17.06 -3.72
CA ILE A 53 1.33 15.91 -3.79
C ILE A 53 1.91 14.81 -4.68
N ARG A 54 2.43 15.16 -5.86
CA ARG A 54 3.03 14.22 -6.80
C ARG A 54 4.20 13.45 -6.18
N GLN A 55 5.07 14.12 -5.43
CA GLN A 55 6.19 13.48 -4.76
C GLN A 55 5.72 12.46 -3.71
N TYR A 56 4.72 12.81 -2.88
CA TYR A 56 4.15 11.89 -1.90
C TYR A 56 3.39 10.71 -2.54
N VAL A 57 2.69 10.95 -3.66
CA VAL A 57 2.03 9.89 -4.45
C VAL A 57 3.07 8.89 -4.97
N ILE A 58 4.19 9.37 -5.52
CA ILE A 58 5.28 8.51 -5.99
C ILE A 58 5.88 7.71 -4.82
N TYR A 59 6.14 8.36 -3.68
CA TYR A 59 6.65 7.65 -2.49
C TYR A 59 5.68 6.60 -1.97
N SER A 60 4.37 6.88 -1.96
CA SER A 60 3.35 5.88 -1.66
C SER A 60 3.37 4.71 -2.66
N MET A 61 3.50 4.97 -3.96
CA MET A 61 3.58 3.89 -4.97
C MET A 61 4.82 3.01 -4.78
N VAL A 62 5.97 3.62 -4.50
CA VAL A 62 7.22 2.89 -4.23
C VAL A 62 7.09 2.06 -2.96
N GLY A 63 6.58 2.66 -1.87
CA GLY A 63 6.35 1.95 -0.62
C GLY A 63 5.37 0.79 -0.79
N ALA A 64 4.27 0.98 -1.51
CA ALA A 64 3.29 -0.07 -1.78
C ALA A 64 3.91 -1.22 -2.58
N SER A 65 4.70 -0.89 -3.61
CA SER A 65 5.40 -1.89 -4.44
C SER A 65 6.39 -2.69 -3.61
N LEU A 66 7.16 -2.04 -2.72
CA LEU A 66 8.08 -2.69 -1.81
C LEU A 66 7.36 -3.67 -0.89
N TRP A 67 6.24 -3.26 -0.28
CA TRP A 67 5.43 -4.18 0.55
C TRP A 67 4.85 -5.36 -0.21
N ILE A 68 4.37 -5.13 -1.44
CA ILE A 68 3.85 -6.22 -2.29
C ILE A 68 4.96 -7.24 -2.54
N ILE A 69 6.18 -6.78 -2.84
CA ILE A 69 7.34 -7.67 -3.04
C ILE A 69 7.63 -8.44 -1.76
N VAL A 70 7.72 -7.77 -0.61
CA VAL A 70 7.99 -8.40 0.70
C VAL A 70 6.93 -9.47 1.03
N LEU A 71 5.65 -9.15 0.86
CA LEU A 71 4.56 -10.10 1.11
C LEU A 71 4.58 -11.27 0.12
N THR A 72 4.87 -11.01 -1.16
CA THR A 72 4.97 -12.06 -2.19
C THR A 72 6.12 -13.02 -1.89
N VAL A 73 7.29 -12.48 -1.52
CA VAL A 73 8.45 -13.30 -1.14
C VAL A 73 8.14 -14.12 0.11
N TRP A 74 7.50 -13.51 1.11
CA TRP A 74 7.09 -14.21 2.33
C TRP A 74 6.10 -15.35 2.03
N GLU A 75 5.09 -15.10 1.21
CA GLU A 75 4.12 -16.12 0.79
C GLU A 75 4.82 -17.26 0.05
N ILE A 76 5.65 -16.97 -0.95
CA ILE A 76 6.38 -18.00 -1.68
C ILE A 76 7.24 -18.85 -0.73
N PHE A 77 8.00 -18.21 0.16
CA PHE A 77 8.81 -18.90 1.16
C PHE A 77 7.95 -19.79 2.07
N PHE A 78 6.85 -19.24 2.60
CA PHE A 78 5.94 -19.98 3.47
C PHE A 78 5.30 -21.18 2.77
N GLN A 79 4.90 -21.03 1.50
CA GLN A 79 4.37 -22.13 0.70
C GLN A 79 5.39 -23.26 0.51
N PHE A 80 6.66 -22.92 0.24
CA PHE A 80 7.72 -23.91 0.10
C PHE A 80 8.03 -24.64 1.40
N GLU A 81 8.11 -23.95 2.53
CA GLU A 81 8.34 -24.60 3.83
C GLU A 81 7.14 -25.44 4.27
N ARG A 82 5.92 -24.97 4.01
CA ARG A 82 4.69 -25.72 4.30
C ARG A 82 4.59 -27.00 3.50
N ALA A 83 5.03 -26.99 2.23
CA ALA A 83 5.09 -28.19 1.40
C ALA A 83 6.03 -29.28 1.97
N LYS A 84 6.97 -28.92 2.85
CA LYS A 84 7.84 -29.88 3.55
C LYS A 84 7.17 -30.53 4.77
N GLY A 85 5.98 -30.07 5.18
CA GLY A 85 5.22 -30.64 6.30
C GLY A 85 5.85 -30.36 7.67
N LEU A 86 6.39 -29.16 7.88
CA LEU A 86 7.04 -28.80 9.15
C LEU A 86 6.00 -28.39 10.21
N GLU A 87 6.19 -28.82 11.46
CA GLU A 87 5.23 -28.53 12.55
C GLU A 87 5.02 -27.02 12.79
N TRP A 88 6.05 -26.20 12.59
CA TRP A 88 5.93 -24.76 12.80
C TRP A 88 5.06 -24.08 11.73
N THR A 89 5.04 -24.62 10.50
CA THR A 89 4.21 -24.07 9.42
C THR A 89 2.73 -24.37 9.65
N ASP A 90 2.40 -25.49 10.30
CA ASP A 90 1.03 -25.80 10.69
C ASP A 90 0.55 -24.89 11.82
N ARG A 91 1.42 -24.58 12.79
CA ARG A 91 1.07 -23.69 13.92
C ARG A 91 0.73 -22.26 13.49
N ILE A 92 1.34 -21.77 12.42
CA ILE A 92 1.07 -20.42 11.90
C ILE A 92 0.09 -20.41 10.71
N SER A 93 -0.32 -21.58 10.22
CA SER A 93 -1.34 -21.71 9.19
C SER A 93 -2.71 -21.41 9.76
N PHE A 94 -3.35 -20.35 9.26
CA PHE A 94 -4.73 -20.03 9.64
C PHE A 94 -5.77 -20.82 8.85
N VAL A 95 -5.50 -21.07 7.55
CA VAL A 95 -6.40 -21.80 6.64
C VAL A 95 -5.72 -23.07 6.18
N PHE A 96 -6.28 -24.21 6.58
CA PHE A 96 -5.86 -25.52 6.12
C PHE A 96 -6.63 -25.91 4.85
N PRO A 97 -5.95 -26.36 3.79
CA PRO A 97 -6.64 -26.92 2.64
C PRO A 97 -7.29 -28.25 3.04
N VAL A 98 -8.59 -28.37 2.78
CA VAL A 98 -9.34 -29.61 3.03
C VAL A 98 -8.84 -30.66 2.05
N GLY A 99 -8.06 -31.64 2.53
CA GLY A 99 -7.44 -32.69 1.71
C GLY A 99 -5.92 -32.79 1.80
N TYR A 100 -5.27 -32.01 2.67
CA TYR A 100 -3.88 -32.27 3.06
C TYR A 100 -3.83 -33.57 3.86
N ILE A 101 -3.09 -34.57 3.35
CA ILE A 101 -2.80 -35.86 4.03
C ILE A 101 -1.33 -35.82 4.45
#